data_AF-A0A452RIP2-F1
#
_entry.id   AF-A0A452RIP2-F1
#
_cell.length_a   1.000
_cell.length_b   1.000
_cell.length_c   1.000
_cell.angle_alpha   90.00
_cell.angle_beta   90.00
_cell.angle_gamma   90.00
#
_symmetry.space_group_name_H-M   'P 1'
#
loop_
_entity.id
_entity.type
_entity.pdbx_description
1 polymer ?
#
loop_
_entity_poly.entity_id
_entity_poly.type
_entity_poly.pdbx_seq_one_letter_code
_entity_poly.pdbx_strand_id
1 'polypeptide(L)'
;MSVFPKISLRLEVEKYLKEGFMNKEIVSAFGKQAAERKFETLLNHLSHPPSFTTVRVNTHLASVQHVKDLLFDELQKQFNGLNVPILQHPDLQDVLLIPVIGPRFVTIIFSN
;
A
#
# COMPACT_ATOMS: atom_id res chain seq x y z
N MET A 1 11.45 11.52 -1.01
CA MET A 1 10.37 12.51 -1.26
C MET A 1 9.13 11.72 -1.67
N SER A 2 7.99 11.92 -1.02
CA SER A 2 6.75 11.23 -1.41
C SER A 2 6.23 11.82 -2.72
N VAL A 3 5.71 10.98 -3.61
CA VAL A 3 5.21 11.43 -4.92
C VAL A 3 3.86 12.11 -4.79
N PHE A 4 3.04 11.66 -3.83
CA PHE A 4 1.76 12.27 -3.53
C PHE A 4 1.82 13.12 -2.25
N PRO A 5 1.09 14.24 -2.19
CA PRO A 5 0.89 14.99 -0.96
C PRO A 5 0.02 14.20 0.03
N LYS A 6 -0.07 14.65 1.28
CA LYS A 6 -1.02 14.09 2.26
C LYS A 6 -2.45 14.13 1.75
N ILE A 7 -3.28 13.21 2.23
CA ILE A 7 -4.69 13.09 1.80
C ILE A 7 -5.42 14.41 2.01
N SER A 8 -6.17 14.85 1.00
CA SER A 8 -6.96 16.08 1.07
C SER A 8 -8.25 15.81 1.83
N LEU A 9 -8.38 16.43 2.99
CA LEU A 9 -9.55 16.34 3.87
C LEU A 9 -10.15 17.72 4.07
N ARG A 10 -11.45 17.77 4.38
CA ARG A 10 -12.04 18.99 4.92
C ARG A 10 -11.45 19.26 6.29
N LEU A 11 -11.28 20.55 6.63
CA LEU A 11 -10.59 20.97 7.86
C LEU A 11 -11.25 20.39 9.11
N GLU A 12 -12.58 20.37 9.16
CA GLU A 12 -13.36 19.81 10.26
C GLU A 12 -13.13 18.31 10.44
N VAL A 13 -12.94 17.57 9.34
CA VAL A 13 -12.68 16.12 9.37
C VAL A 13 -11.25 15.84 9.83
N GLU A 14 -10.26 16.59 9.31
CA GLU A 14 -8.87 16.43 9.75
C GLU A 14 -8.74 16.74 11.26
N LYS A 15 -9.42 17.78 11.76
CA LYS A 15 -9.45 18.11 13.18
C LYS A 15 -10.09 17.00 14.01
N TYR A 16 -11.24 16.47 13.57
CA TYR A 16 -11.90 15.36 14.26
C TYR A 16 -11.02 14.11 14.36
N LEU A 17 -10.37 13.73 13.25
CA LEU A 17 -9.42 12.62 13.25
C LEU A 17 -8.25 12.90 14.18
N LYS A 18 -7.68 14.11 14.14
CA LYS A 18 -6.58 14.51 15.01
C LYS A 18 -6.95 14.36 16.49
N GLU A 19 -8.16 14.75 16.90
CA GLU A 19 -8.63 14.59 18.29
C GLU A 19 -8.65 13.12 18.73
N GLY A 20 -9.05 12.20 17.86
CA GLY A 20 -9.03 10.75 18.14
C GLY A 20 -7.61 10.18 18.26
N PHE A 21 -6.72 10.55 17.35
CA PHE A 21 -5.31 10.08 17.33
C PHE A 21 -4.41 10.80 18.35
N MET A 22 -4.88 11.90 18.95
CA MET A 22 -4.18 12.69 19.97
C MET A 22 -4.85 12.59 21.35
N ASN A 23 -5.57 11.51 21.61
CA ASN A 23 -6.24 11.31 22.90
C ASN A 23 -5.23 11.22 24.07
N LYS A 24 -5.73 11.36 25.30
CA LYS A 24 -4.90 11.40 26.52
C LYS A 24 -4.05 10.14 26.71
N GLU A 25 -4.55 8.97 26.34
CA GLU A 25 -3.83 7.71 26.47
C GLU A 25 -2.61 7.68 25.54
N ILE A 26 -2.81 8.00 24.25
CA ILE A 26 -1.73 8.08 23.27
C ILE A 26 -0.71 9.14 23.65
N VAL A 27 -1.15 10.34 24.03
CA VAL A 27 -0.25 11.43 24.42
C VAL A 27 0.53 11.08 25.70
N SER A 28 -0.10 10.40 26.66
CA SER A 28 0.58 9.94 27.88
C SER A 28 1.61 8.85 27.60
N ALA A 29 1.32 7.93 26.68
CA ALA A 29 2.20 6.80 26.37
C ALA A 29 3.38 7.19 25.45
N PHE A 30 3.15 8.06 24.46
CA PHE A 30 4.13 8.36 23.41
C PHE A 30 4.60 9.82 23.37
N GLY A 31 3.93 10.72 24.10
CA GLY A 31 4.19 12.16 24.05
C GLY A 31 3.53 12.85 22.86
N LYS A 32 3.22 14.14 23.03
CA LYS A 32 2.48 14.94 22.04
C LYS A 32 3.18 15.01 20.68
N GLN A 33 4.48 15.29 20.66
CA GLN A 33 5.22 15.45 19.39
C GLN A 33 5.27 14.15 18.58
N ALA A 34 5.46 13.00 19.23
CA ALA A 34 5.49 11.72 18.54
C ALA A 34 4.11 11.34 17.99
N ALA A 35 3.06 11.61 18.76
CA ALA A 35 1.68 11.40 18.32
C ALA A 35 1.32 12.29 17.12
N GLU A 36 1.67 13.58 17.15
CA GLU A 36 1.45 14.50 16.01
C GLU A 36 2.22 14.04 14.77
N ARG A 37 3.51 13.67 14.92
CA ARG A 37 4.31 13.15 13.81
C ARG A 37 3.73 11.87 13.23
N LYS A 38 3.22 10.96 14.07
CA LYS A 38 2.60 9.71 13.62
C LYS A 38 1.30 9.96 12.87
N PHE A 39 0.48 10.91 13.34
CA PHE A 39 -0.75 11.32 12.65
C PHE A 39 -0.45 11.95 11.28
N GLU A 40 0.51 12.87 11.18
CA GLU A 40 0.93 13.44 9.89
C GLU A 40 1.50 12.35 8.96
N THR A 41 2.27 11.40 9.49
CA THR A 41 2.80 10.27 8.70
C THR A 41 1.66 9.40 8.14
N LEU A 42 0.62 9.14 8.96
CA LEU A 42 -0.57 8.41 8.52
C LEU A 42 -1.26 9.13 7.35
N LEU A 43 -1.54 10.43 7.48
CA LEU A 43 -2.19 11.20 6.41
C LEU A 43 -1.37 11.22 5.11
N ASN A 44 -0.03 11.21 5.22
CA ASN A 44 0.85 11.08 4.06
C ASN A 44 0.76 9.69 3.41
N HIS A 45 0.73 8.61 4.20
CA HIS A 45 0.66 7.25 3.66
C HIS A 45 -0.70 6.93 3.01
N LEU A 46 -1.79 7.51 3.48
CA LEU A 46 -3.13 7.26 2.93
C LEU A 46 -3.30 7.70 1.46
N SER A 47 -2.46 8.61 0.97
CA SER A 47 -2.45 9.01 -0.44
C SER A 47 -1.73 8.04 -1.36
N HIS A 48 -1.02 7.05 -0.82
CA HIS A 48 -0.18 6.14 -1.59
C HIS A 48 -0.87 4.77 -1.71
N PRO A 49 -0.82 4.13 -2.89
CA PRO A 49 -1.24 2.74 -3.02
C PRO A 49 -0.42 1.84 -2.09
N PRO A 50 -1.02 0.76 -1.53
CA PRO A 50 -0.27 -0.29 -0.85
C PRO A 50 0.84 -0.87 -1.73
N SER A 51 1.94 -1.30 -1.11
CA SER A 51 3.09 -1.89 -1.82
C SER A 51 2.82 -3.28 -2.38
N PHE A 52 1.72 -3.92 -1.99
CA PHE A 52 1.29 -5.22 -2.48
C PHE A 52 -0.17 -5.20 -2.90
N THR A 53 -0.44 -5.68 -4.10
CA THR A 53 -1.76 -6.13 -4.51
C THR A 53 -1.98 -7.52 -3.96
N THR A 54 -3.13 -7.76 -3.33
CA THR A 54 -3.46 -9.06 -2.72
C THR A 54 -4.64 -9.68 -3.44
N VAL A 55 -4.58 -11.01 -3.63
CA VAL A 55 -5.64 -11.78 -4.27
C VAL A 55 -5.92 -13.02 -3.43
N ARG A 56 -7.17 -13.23 -3.04
CA ARG A 56 -7.61 -14.47 -2.38
C ARG A 56 -7.98 -15.52 -3.42
N VAL A 57 -7.39 -16.69 -3.33
CA VAL A 57 -7.68 -17.85 -4.17
C VAL A 57 -9.01 -18.46 -3.75
N ASN A 58 -9.88 -18.75 -4.72
CA ASN A 58 -11.07 -19.54 -4.47
C ASN A 58 -10.72 -21.03 -4.40
N THR A 59 -10.30 -21.48 -3.22
CA THR A 59 -9.80 -22.84 -2.96
C THR A 59 -10.84 -23.94 -3.13
N HIS A 60 -12.13 -23.59 -3.23
CA HIS A 60 -13.19 -24.54 -3.58
C HIS A 60 -13.11 -25.01 -5.04
N LEU A 61 -12.58 -24.19 -5.94
CA LEU A 61 -12.55 -24.49 -7.38
C LEU A 61 -11.15 -24.79 -7.93
N ALA A 62 -10.10 -24.27 -7.28
CA ALA A 62 -8.72 -24.44 -7.75
C ALA A 62 -7.73 -24.38 -6.59
N SER A 63 -6.60 -25.10 -6.73
CA SER A 63 -5.51 -25.01 -5.75
C SER A 63 -4.76 -23.68 -5.86
N VAL A 64 -4.12 -23.28 -4.76
CA VAL A 64 -3.31 -22.04 -4.71
C VAL A 64 -2.18 -22.06 -5.72
N GLN A 65 -1.49 -23.21 -5.85
CA GLN A 65 -0.41 -23.36 -6.83
C GLN A 65 -0.92 -23.19 -8.26
N HIS A 66 -2.05 -23.81 -8.61
CA HIS A 66 -2.61 -23.70 -9.95
C HIS A 66 -2.97 -22.25 -10.30
N VAL A 67 -3.63 -21.53 -9.39
CA VAL A 67 -3.99 -20.11 -9.60
C VAL A 67 -2.74 -19.23 -9.65
N LYS A 68 -1.71 -19.53 -8.84
CA LYS A 68 -0.43 -18.82 -8.88
C LYS A 68 0.25 -18.95 -10.25
N ASP A 69 0.24 -20.12 -10.85
CA ASP A 69 0.84 -20.34 -12.18
C ASP A 69 0.05 -19.60 -13.27
N LEU A 70 -1.29 -19.65 -13.24
CA LEU A 70 -2.15 -18.88 -14.15
C LEU A 70 -1.92 -17.37 -14.03
N LEU A 71 -1.80 -16.86 -12.80
CA LEU A 71 -1.50 -15.45 -12.55
C LEU A 71 -0.10 -15.08 -13.03
N PHE A 72 0.88 -15.97 -12.87
CA PHE A 72 2.24 -15.74 -13.37
C PHE A 72 2.22 -15.51 -14.89
N ASP A 73 1.57 -16.40 -15.64
CA ASP A 73 1.42 -16.27 -17.09
C ASP A 73 0.69 -14.99 -17.49
N GLU A 74 -0.33 -14.60 -16.74
CA GLU A 74 -1.09 -13.38 -17.01
C GLU A 74 -0.26 -12.11 -16.76
N LEU A 75 0.50 -12.06 -15.67
CA LEU A 75 1.40 -10.93 -15.39
C LEU A 75 2.49 -10.81 -16.45
N GLN A 76 3.03 -11.92 -16.94
CA GLN A 76 3.99 -11.93 -18.05
C GLN A 76 3.40 -11.27 -19.30
N LYS A 77 2.12 -11.56 -19.63
CA LYS A 77 1.42 -10.93 -20.76
C LYS A 77 1.20 -9.44 -20.53
N GLN A 78 0.71 -9.05 -19.36
CA GLN A 78 0.36 -7.66 -19.06
C GLN A 78 1.58 -6.74 -18.97
N PHE A 79 2.72 -7.26 -18.50
CA PHE A 79 3.95 -6.49 -18.30
C PHE A 79 5.03 -6.77 -19.34
N ASN A 80 4.65 -7.22 -20.54
CA ASN A 80 5.56 -7.43 -21.68
C ASN A 80 6.82 -8.27 -21.33
N GLY A 81 6.62 -9.38 -20.61
CA GLY A 81 7.69 -10.29 -20.20
C GLY A 81 8.45 -9.86 -18.94
N LEU A 82 8.02 -8.78 -18.26
CA LEU A 82 8.60 -8.41 -16.97
C LEU A 82 8.26 -9.46 -15.91
N ASN A 83 9.29 -10.02 -15.29
CA ASN A 83 9.12 -11.01 -14.23
C ASN A 83 8.79 -10.36 -12.89
N VAL A 84 7.51 -10.40 -12.51
CA VAL A 84 7.00 -9.95 -11.21
C VAL A 84 6.74 -11.17 -10.32
N PRO A 85 7.35 -11.29 -9.13
CA PRO A 85 7.17 -12.47 -8.28
C PRO A 85 5.77 -12.49 -7.68
N ILE A 86 5.19 -13.69 -7.55
CA ILE A 86 3.95 -13.92 -6.80
C ILE A 86 4.29 -14.71 -5.54
N LEU A 87 4.09 -14.11 -4.38
CA LEU A 87 4.35 -14.71 -3.08
C LEU A 87 3.05 -15.27 -2.49
N GLN A 88 3.13 -16.37 -1.75
CA GLN A 88 2.01 -16.87 -0.94
C GLN A 88 2.19 -16.37 0.49
N HIS A 89 1.12 -15.88 1.12
CA HIS A 89 1.21 -15.41 2.51
C HIS A 89 1.43 -16.60 3.47
N PRO A 90 2.35 -16.51 4.45
CA PRO A 90 2.68 -17.63 5.33
C PRO A 90 1.49 -18.06 6.22
N ASP A 91 0.77 -17.09 6.79
CA ASP A 91 -0.33 -17.38 7.73
C ASP A 91 -1.72 -17.46 7.05
N LEU A 92 -1.85 -16.93 5.84
CA LEU A 92 -3.10 -16.85 5.08
C LEU A 92 -2.93 -17.67 3.81
N GLN A 93 -3.10 -18.99 3.95
CA GLN A 93 -2.67 -19.94 2.93
C GLN A 93 -3.37 -19.75 1.58
N ASP A 94 -4.56 -19.16 1.55
CA ASP A 94 -5.34 -18.87 0.36
C ASP A 94 -5.06 -17.47 -0.22
N VAL A 95 -4.07 -16.72 0.27
CA VAL A 95 -3.74 -15.36 -0.18
C VAL A 95 -2.43 -15.34 -0.97
N LEU A 96 -2.49 -14.74 -2.15
CA LEU A 96 -1.33 -14.41 -2.99
C LEU A 96 -1.03 -12.90 -2.93
N LEU A 97 0.25 -12.56 -2.91
CA LEU A 97 0.79 -11.20 -2.81
C LEU A 97 1.60 -10.89 -4.07
N ILE A 98 1.28 -9.79 -4.73
CA ILE A 98 1.95 -9.30 -5.95
C ILE A 98 2.55 -7.92 -5.63
N PRO A 99 3.88 -7.73 -5.69
CA PRO A 99 4.50 -6.46 -5.38
C PRO A 99 4.18 -5.41 -6.45
N VAL A 100 3.91 -4.18 -6.00
CA VAL A 100 3.66 -3.02 -6.87
C VAL A 100 4.99 -2.31 -7.14
N ILE A 101 5.32 -2.11 -8.42
CA ILE A 101 6.56 -1.41 -8.84
C ILE A 101 6.33 0.10 -8.90
N GLY A 102 6.83 0.83 -7.90
CA GLY A 102 6.85 2.29 -7.86
C GLY A 102 7.59 2.83 -6.64
N PRO A 103 7.65 4.17 -6.46
CA PRO A 103 7.22 5.18 -7.42
C PRO A 103 8.14 5.23 -8.66
N ARG A 104 7.57 5.50 -9.84
CA ARG A 104 8.36 5.71 -11.07
C ARG A 104 8.59 7.20 -11.25
N PHE A 105 9.84 7.65 -11.18
CA PHE A 105 10.20 9.04 -11.49
C PHE A 105 10.38 9.18 -13.01
N VAL A 106 9.70 10.15 -13.62
CA VAL A 106 9.96 10.53 -15.02
C VAL A 106 10.90 11.72 -15.00
N THR A 107 12.14 11.53 -15.46
CA THR A 107 13.04 12.66 -15.71
C THR A 107 12.55 13.39 -16.95
N ILE A 108 12.09 14.64 -16.80
CA ILE A 108 11.81 15.50 -17.96
C ILE A 108 13.17 15.88 -18.57
N ILE A 109 13.47 15.34 -19.75
CA ILE A 109 14.63 15.77 -20.55
C ILE A 109 14.13 16.91 -21.44
N PHE A 110 14.62 18.12 -21.20
CA PHE A 110 14.45 19.22 -22.13
C PHE A 110 15.42 19.01 -23.29
N SER A 111 14.89 18.73 -24.49
CA SER A 111 15.67 18.77 -25.72
C SER A 111 15.87 20.24 -26.12
N ASN A 112 17.12 20.66 -26.30
CA ASN A 112 17.50 21.94 -26.89
C ASN A 112 17.19 21.99 -28.39
#